data_AF-A0A443QSP6-F1
#
_entry.id   AF-A0A443QSP6-F1
#
_cell.length_a   1.000
_cell.length_b   1.000
_cell.length_c   1.000
_cell.angle_alpha   90.00
_cell.angle_beta   90.00
_cell.angle_gamma   90.00
#
_symmetry.space_group_name_H-M   'P 1'
#
loop_
_entity.id
_entity.type
_entity.pdbx_description
1 polymer ?
#
loop_
_entity_poly.entity_id
_entity_poly.type
_entity_poly.pdbx_seq_one_letter_code
_entity_poly.pdbx_strand_id
1 'polypeptide(L)'
;MLFALDKINNDTKLLPGIKLGSIILDTCSSDSYALNQSLEFIRASINTVESSAFKCEDGSNPTPRYEMKTITGVVGGSYSEVSLQVANLLRLFRIPQVSYASTGTSLSDKTRYDFFARTVPPDTFQALALVDLVQNFNWSYVSFVSSEGQYGDSGMTAFLREARARNICVAINEKVPHSANETVFDQILKSLMKKPNAKVVVLFVRMEDARGLLLAAQRANQPNFFTWIASDGWGKEEKLVLGVEEVAQGALTVELQSSKIEEFDKYMKSLTPFNNKRNPWFKEYWEDTFECKLPSEDEEDASFNVERYENVTMCSPNIRIDESVYNQESKVQFVIDAVYAFAHALHNAWKDKCFEVSEICKELKEMDGGDFYKYYLLNVSFT
;
A
#
# COMPACT_ATOMS: atom_id res chain seq x y z
N MET A 1 -5.86 7.96 -3.54
CA MET A 1 -7.08 7.45 -4.22
C MET A 1 -8.20 8.50 -4.30
N LEU A 2 -8.78 8.97 -3.18
CA LEU A 2 -9.91 9.92 -3.21
C LEU A 2 -9.63 11.20 -4.02
N PHE A 3 -8.43 11.76 -3.89
CA PHE A 3 -7.96 12.88 -4.74
C PHE A 3 -8.08 12.59 -6.24
N ALA A 4 -7.58 11.43 -6.70
CA ALA A 4 -7.62 11.05 -8.11
C ALA A 4 -9.06 10.89 -8.61
N LEU A 5 -9.94 10.27 -7.79
CA LEU A 5 -11.35 10.14 -8.10
C LEU A 5 -12.05 11.50 -8.24
N ASP A 6 -11.76 12.47 -7.37
CA ASP A 6 -12.32 13.82 -7.48
C ASP A 6 -11.84 14.53 -8.75
N LYS A 7 -10.56 14.36 -9.11
CA LYS A 7 -10.00 14.90 -10.36
C LYS A 7 -10.67 14.30 -11.58
N ILE A 8 -10.81 12.97 -11.64
CA ILE A 8 -11.44 12.27 -12.76
C ILE A 8 -12.92 12.65 -12.88
N ASN A 9 -13.67 12.68 -11.76
CA ASN A 9 -15.08 13.01 -11.76
C ASN A 9 -15.37 14.49 -12.14
N ASN A 10 -14.37 15.36 -12.06
CA ASN A 10 -14.45 16.75 -12.51
C ASN A 10 -13.86 16.97 -13.92
N ASP A 11 -13.31 15.91 -14.54
CA ASP A 11 -12.80 15.98 -15.91
C ASP A 11 -13.95 15.84 -16.91
N THR A 12 -14.03 16.77 -17.86
CA THR A 12 -15.05 16.76 -18.92
C THR A 12 -14.64 15.93 -20.13
N LYS A 13 -13.36 15.52 -20.21
CA LYS A 13 -12.81 14.71 -21.31
C LYS A 13 -12.73 13.23 -20.95
N LEU A 14 -12.48 12.92 -19.69
CA LEU A 14 -12.36 11.55 -19.20
C LEU A 14 -13.66 11.14 -18.50
N LEU A 15 -14.33 10.12 -19.04
CA LEU A 15 -15.60 9.60 -18.53
C LEU A 15 -16.72 10.66 -18.36
N PRO A 16 -17.02 11.49 -19.39
CA PRO A 16 -18.04 12.53 -19.27
C PRO A 16 -19.42 11.93 -18.97
N GLY A 17 -20.09 12.46 -17.94
CA GLY A 17 -21.39 11.96 -17.48
C GLY A 17 -21.35 10.67 -16.65
N ILE A 18 -20.17 10.06 -16.50
CA ILE A 18 -19.97 8.83 -15.73
C ILE A 18 -19.20 9.15 -14.45
N LYS A 19 -19.81 8.86 -13.30
CA LYS A 19 -19.17 9.09 -11.99
C LYS A 19 -18.54 7.81 -11.47
N LEU A 20 -17.24 7.85 -11.19
CA LEU A 20 -16.53 6.79 -10.46
C LEU A 20 -16.79 6.90 -8.96
N GLY A 21 -17.21 5.78 -8.38
CA GLY A 21 -17.30 5.57 -6.93
C GLY A 21 -16.15 4.70 -6.41
N SER A 22 -16.08 4.52 -5.09
CA SER A 22 -15.09 3.66 -4.45
C SER A 22 -15.61 3.08 -3.15
N ILE A 23 -15.17 1.85 -2.84
CA ILE A 23 -15.19 1.27 -1.50
C ILE A 23 -13.72 1.08 -1.11
N ILE A 24 -13.29 1.76 -0.05
CA ILE A 24 -11.91 1.72 0.44
C ILE A 24 -11.92 1.00 1.78
N LEU A 25 -11.13 -0.08 1.88
CA LEU A 25 -11.05 -0.94 3.05
C LEU A 25 -9.62 -0.96 3.57
N ASP A 26 -9.48 -1.03 4.89
CA ASP A 26 -8.17 -1.15 5.51
C ASP A 26 -7.62 -2.58 5.33
N THR A 27 -6.32 -2.68 5.10
CA THR A 27 -5.62 -3.97 5.04
C THR A 27 -4.96 -4.33 6.38
N CYS A 28 -4.83 -3.36 7.28
CA CYS A 28 -4.10 -3.46 8.55
C CYS A 28 -2.69 -4.07 8.38
N SER A 29 -2.07 -3.87 7.20
CA SER A 29 -0.80 -4.48 6.83
C SER A 29 -0.75 -6.01 6.95
N SER A 30 -1.91 -6.68 7.00
CA SER A 30 -2.04 -8.12 7.19
C SER A 30 -2.75 -8.74 6.01
N ASP A 31 -2.14 -9.77 5.43
CA ASP A 31 -2.67 -10.48 4.27
C ASP A 31 -3.98 -11.23 4.60
N SER A 32 -4.06 -11.85 5.78
CA SER A 32 -5.28 -12.51 6.27
C SER A 32 -6.43 -11.54 6.51
N TYR A 33 -6.15 -10.38 7.11
CA TYR A 33 -7.15 -9.33 7.33
C TYR A 33 -7.64 -8.77 6.00
N ALA A 34 -6.72 -8.41 5.10
CA ALA A 34 -7.05 -7.90 3.78
C ALA A 34 -7.84 -8.90 2.93
N LEU A 35 -7.53 -10.19 3.01
CA LEU A 35 -8.29 -11.25 2.34
C LEU A 35 -9.73 -11.30 2.86
N ASN A 36 -9.93 -11.21 4.18
CA ASN A 36 -11.26 -11.17 4.78
C ASN A 36 -12.05 -9.92 4.34
N GLN A 37 -11.41 -8.74 4.32
CA GLN A 37 -12.02 -7.51 3.80
C GLN A 37 -12.37 -7.62 2.32
N SER A 38 -11.54 -8.30 1.53
CA SER A 38 -11.77 -8.47 0.09
C SER A 38 -13.02 -9.30 -0.23
N LEU A 39 -13.57 -10.03 0.75
CA LEU A 39 -14.88 -10.67 0.60
C LEU A 39 -15.99 -9.64 0.33
N GLU A 40 -15.87 -8.40 0.84
CA GLU A 40 -16.81 -7.32 0.55
C GLU A 40 -16.88 -7.00 -0.95
N PHE A 41 -15.76 -7.10 -1.67
CA PHE A 41 -15.71 -6.77 -3.10
C PHE A 41 -16.49 -7.77 -3.97
N ILE A 42 -16.63 -9.01 -3.50
CA ILE A 42 -17.28 -10.10 -4.25
C ILE A 42 -18.71 -10.36 -3.78
N ARG A 43 -19.17 -9.71 -2.70
CA ARG A 43 -20.55 -9.87 -2.20
C ARG A 43 -21.59 -9.57 -3.26
N ALA A 44 -21.40 -8.52 -4.05
CA ALA A 44 -22.32 -8.18 -5.15
C ALA A 44 -22.35 -9.27 -6.24
N SER A 45 -21.22 -9.92 -6.49
CA SER A 45 -21.10 -11.00 -7.49
C SER A 45 -21.67 -12.34 -7.01
N ILE A 46 -21.69 -12.57 -5.69
CA ILE A 46 -22.24 -13.79 -5.08
C ILE A 46 -23.73 -13.64 -4.79
N ASN A 47 -24.18 -12.46 -4.35
CA ASN A 47 -25.57 -12.16 -4.03
C ASN A 47 -26.39 -11.88 -5.31
N THR A 48 -26.33 -12.80 -6.27
CA THR A 48 -27.37 -13.00 -7.27
C THR A 48 -28.53 -13.76 -6.66
N VAL A 49 -28.97 -13.36 -5.46
CA VAL A 49 -30.24 -13.88 -4.95
C VAL A 49 -31.31 -13.18 -5.76
N GLU A 50 -31.76 -13.88 -6.79
CA GLU A 50 -32.92 -13.55 -7.59
C GLU A 50 -34.03 -13.04 -6.65
N SER A 51 -34.32 -11.74 -6.70
CA SER A 51 -35.41 -11.15 -5.92
C SER A 51 -36.76 -11.80 -6.23
N SER A 52 -36.84 -12.56 -7.33
CA SER A 52 -37.95 -13.44 -7.72
C SER A 52 -38.14 -14.66 -6.80
N ALA A 53 -37.14 -15.06 -6.00
CA ALA A 53 -37.22 -16.18 -5.07
C ALA A 53 -37.91 -15.82 -3.74
N PHE A 54 -38.15 -14.53 -3.48
CA PHE A 54 -38.74 -14.05 -2.24
C PHE A 54 -40.00 -13.23 -2.50
N LYS A 55 -41.02 -13.48 -1.68
CA LYS A 55 -42.26 -12.71 -1.68
C LYS A 55 -42.52 -12.29 -0.25
N CYS A 56 -42.80 -11.00 -0.04
CA CYS A 56 -43.20 -10.51 1.28
C CYS A 56 -44.54 -11.14 1.69
N GLU A 57 -44.84 -11.20 2.99
CA GLU A 57 -46.12 -11.74 3.50
C GLU A 57 -47.35 -11.01 2.92
N ASP A 58 -47.19 -9.74 2.54
CA ASP A 58 -48.20 -8.90 1.89
C ASP A 58 -48.32 -9.13 0.37
N GLY A 59 -47.52 -10.05 -0.19
CA GLY A 59 -47.50 -10.37 -1.61
C GLY A 59 -46.67 -9.40 -2.48
N SER A 60 -46.03 -8.39 -1.89
CA SER A 60 -45.13 -7.47 -2.59
C SER A 60 -43.77 -8.11 -2.90
N ASN A 61 -43.07 -7.55 -3.88
CA ASN A 61 -41.68 -7.92 -4.16
C ASN A 61 -40.77 -7.22 -3.13
N PRO A 62 -39.82 -7.93 -2.51
CA PRO A 62 -38.89 -7.31 -1.59
C PRO A 62 -38.01 -6.28 -2.31
N THR A 63 -37.97 -5.05 -1.77
CA THR A 63 -37.03 -4.02 -2.21
C THR A 63 -35.72 -4.18 -1.44
N PRO A 64 -34.58 -4.37 -2.12
CA PRO A 64 -33.29 -4.41 -1.46
C PRO A 64 -33.07 -3.10 -0.69
N ARG A 65 -32.77 -3.17 0.62
CA ARG A 65 -32.39 -1.98 1.41
C ARG A 65 -31.11 -1.33 0.90
N TYR A 66 -30.26 -2.10 0.22
CA TYR A 66 -28.99 -1.65 -0.34
C TYR A 66 -28.82 -2.26 -1.74
N GLU A 67 -28.60 -1.42 -2.73
CA GLU A 67 -28.14 -1.86 -4.05
C GLU A 67 -26.64 -2.11 -3.96
N MET A 68 -26.23 -3.38 -3.92
CA MET A 68 -24.82 -3.73 -3.94
C MET A 68 -24.28 -3.48 -5.34
N LYS A 69 -23.41 -2.47 -5.48
CA LYS A 69 -22.74 -2.18 -6.75
C LYS A 69 -21.62 -3.17 -6.97
N THR A 70 -21.54 -3.70 -8.18
CA THR A 70 -20.45 -4.58 -8.60
C THR A 70 -19.13 -3.82 -8.63
N ILE A 71 -18.05 -4.51 -8.26
CA ILE A 71 -16.70 -3.96 -8.30
C ILE A 71 -16.08 -4.21 -9.67
N THR A 72 -15.80 -3.14 -10.41
CA THR A 72 -15.15 -3.22 -11.73
C THR A 72 -13.66 -3.55 -11.63
N GLY A 73 -13.01 -3.16 -10.55
CA GLY A 73 -11.59 -3.40 -10.32
C GLY A 73 -11.14 -2.91 -8.96
N VAL A 74 -9.98 -3.41 -8.53
CA VAL A 74 -9.39 -3.10 -7.22
C VAL A 74 -8.06 -2.40 -7.42
N VAL A 75 -7.92 -1.22 -6.83
CA VAL A 75 -6.61 -0.55 -6.68
C VAL A 75 -6.10 -0.89 -5.28
N GLY A 76 -4.98 -1.59 -5.19
CA GLY A 76 -4.35 -1.78 -3.90
C GLY A 76 -3.61 -3.09 -3.69
N GLY A 77 -3.43 -3.36 -2.39
CA GLY A 77 -2.34 -4.16 -1.87
C GLY A 77 -1.04 -3.36 -1.92
N SER A 78 -0.57 -2.93 -0.74
CA SER A 78 0.72 -2.26 -0.60
C SER A 78 1.83 -3.29 -0.49
N TYR A 79 1.81 -4.07 0.61
CA TYR A 79 2.69 -5.22 0.79
C TYR A 79 2.40 -6.34 -0.21
N SER A 80 3.47 -6.99 -0.69
CA SER A 80 3.38 -7.97 -1.77
C SER A 80 2.57 -9.21 -1.40
N GLU A 81 2.70 -9.70 -0.17
CA GLU A 81 1.87 -10.79 0.37
C GLU A 81 0.38 -10.42 0.43
N VAL A 82 0.04 -9.17 0.78
CA VAL A 82 -1.35 -8.68 0.75
C VAL A 82 -1.88 -8.71 -0.68
N SER A 83 -1.16 -8.11 -1.63
CA SER A 83 -1.55 -8.13 -3.05
C SER A 83 -1.74 -9.54 -3.58
N LEU A 84 -0.86 -10.47 -3.19
CA LEU A 84 -0.90 -11.86 -3.62
C LEU A 84 -2.17 -12.57 -3.12
N GLN A 85 -2.49 -12.42 -1.83
CA GLN A 85 -3.67 -13.06 -1.25
C GLN A 85 -4.97 -12.48 -1.79
N VAL A 86 -5.03 -11.17 -1.96
CA VAL A 86 -6.17 -10.49 -2.59
C VAL A 86 -6.32 -10.92 -4.05
N ALA A 87 -5.23 -10.98 -4.83
CA ALA A 87 -5.26 -11.41 -6.22
C ALA A 87 -5.77 -12.85 -6.39
N ASN A 88 -5.40 -13.75 -5.46
CA ASN A 88 -5.88 -15.14 -5.46
C ASN A 88 -7.42 -15.23 -5.31
N LEU A 89 -8.04 -14.31 -4.56
CA LEU A 89 -9.49 -14.25 -4.44
C LEU A 89 -10.11 -13.60 -5.68
N LEU A 90 -9.63 -12.41 -6.06
CA LEU A 90 -10.23 -11.59 -7.12
C LEU A 90 -10.22 -12.30 -8.48
N ARG A 91 -9.19 -13.11 -8.76
CA ARG A 91 -9.13 -13.86 -10.01
C ARG A 91 -10.25 -14.88 -10.19
N LEU A 92 -10.79 -15.42 -9.10
CA LEU A 92 -11.93 -16.36 -9.16
C LEU A 92 -13.20 -15.69 -9.67
N PHE A 93 -13.32 -14.38 -9.44
CA PHE A 93 -14.43 -13.54 -9.89
C PHE A 93 -14.05 -12.68 -11.11
N ARG A 94 -12.86 -12.92 -11.68
CA ARG A 94 -12.31 -12.19 -12.84
C ARG A 94 -12.26 -10.67 -12.61
N ILE A 95 -12.03 -10.25 -11.37
CA ILE A 95 -11.91 -8.83 -11.01
C ILE A 95 -10.45 -8.41 -11.18
N PRO A 96 -10.14 -7.43 -12.03
CA PRO A 96 -8.79 -6.92 -12.21
C PRO A 96 -8.28 -6.18 -10.97
N GLN A 97 -7.00 -6.35 -10.68
CA GLN A 97 -6.29 -5.66 -9.61
C GLN A 97 -5.10 -4.87 -10.16
N VAL A 98 -4.94 -3.62 -9.74
CA VAL A 98 -3.74 -2.81 -10.00
C VAL A 98 -3.11 -2.40 -8.67
N SER A 99 -1.96 -2.97 -8.33
CA SER A 99 -1.20 -2.53 -7.15
C SER A 99 -0.34 -1.31 -7.47
N TYR A 100 -0.23 -0.41 -6.49
CA TYR A 100 0.60 0.79 -6.57
C TYR A 100 1.96 0.66 -5.87
N ALA A 101 2.24 -0.47 -5.20
CA ALA A 101 3.46 -0.63 -4.39
C ALA A 101 3.99 -2.06 -4.29
N SER A 102 3.23 -3.10 -4.66
CA SER A 102 3.70 -4.48 -4.52
C SER A 102 4.69 -4.88 -5.61
N THR A 103 5.96 -4.94 -5.25
CA THR A 103 7.10 -5.17 -6.15
C THR A 103 7.56 -6.63 -6.22
N GLY A 104 7.02 -7.53 -5.39
CA GLY A 104 7.40 -8.94 -5.33
C GLY A 104 7.42 -9.62 -6.69
N THR A 105 8.45 -10.42 -6.97
CA THR A 105 8.68 -10.97 -8.33
C THR A 105 7.61 -11.97 -8.74
N SER A 106 7.06 -12.73 -7.78
CA SER A 106 6.01 -13.74 -8.02
C SER A 106 4.75 -13.16 -8.68
N LEU A 107 4.42 -11.89 -8.43
CA LEU A 107 3.26 -11.21 -9.02
C LEU A 107 3.38 -10.99 -10.54
N SER A 108 4.56 -11.27 -11.12
CA SER A 108 4.78 -11.23 -12.57
C SER A 108 4.34 -12.52 -13.28
N ASP A 109 4.08 -13.61 -12.54
CA ASP A 109 3.62 -14.88 -13.12
C ASP A 109 2.14 -14.80 -13.54
N LYS A 110 1.91 -14.52 -14.83
CA LYS A 110 0.55 -14.40 -15.41
C LYS A 110 -0.19 -15.73 -15.54
N THR A 111 0.46 -16.87 -15.29
CA THR A 111 -0.25 -18.16 -15.21
C THR A 111 -0.99 -18.32 -13.89
N ARG A 112 -0.53 -17.62 -12.84
CA ARG A 112 -1.11 -17.62 -11.49
C ARG A 112 -1.88 -16.34 -11.18
N TYR A 113 -1.38 -15.19 -11.64
CA TYR A 113 -1.95 -13.86 -11.39
C TYR A 113 -2.35 -13.22 -12.72
N ASP A 114 -3.32 -13.86 -13.36
CA ASP A 114 -3.86 -13.56 -14.69
C ASP A 114 -4.62 -12.22 -14.77
N PHE A 115 -5.10 -11.68 -13.64
CA PHE A 115 -5.80 -10.39 -13.56
C PHE A 115 -5.08 -9.34 -12.70
N PHE A 116 -3.80 -9.54 -12.41
CA PHE A 116 -2.99 -8.62 -11.63
C PHE A 116 -2.09 -7.77 -12.52
N ALA A 117 -2.13 -6.46 -12.35
CA ALA A 117 -1.16 -5.50 -12.89
C ALA A 117 -0.63 -4.60 -11.76
N ARG A 118 0.37 -3.78 -12.08
CA ARG A 118 0.92 -2.80 -11.13
C ARG A 118 1.59 -1.64 -11.85
N THR A 119 1.61 -0.48 -11.20
CA THR A 119 2.27 0.74 -11.68
C THR A 119 3.73 0.86 -11.21
N VAL A 120 4.28 -0.21 -10.62
CA VAL A 120 5.65 -0.28 -10.09
C VAL A 120 6.42 -1.48 -10.67
N PRO A 121 7.76 -1.42 -10.78
CA PRO A 121 8.57 -2.51 -11.34
C PRO A 121 8.71 -3.71 -10.38
N PRO A 122 9.13 -4.88 -10.88
CA PRO A 122 9.55 -6.00 -10.03
C PRO A 122 10.84 -5.75 -9.26
N ASP A 123 10.95 -6.35 -8.08
CA ASP A 123 12.14 -6.36 -7.20
C ASP A 123 13.40 -6.91 -7.86
N THR A 124 13.29 -7.59 -9.02
CA THR A 124 14.47 -8.02 -9.79
C THR A 124 15.38 -6.85 -10.13
N PHE A 125 14.82 -5.68 -10.46
CA PHE A 125 15.61 -4.49 -10.78
C PHE A 125 16.19 -3.83 -9.54
N GLN A 126 15.45 -3.86 -8.43
CA GLN A 126 15.92 -3.30 -7.18
C GLN A 126 17.05 -4.15 -6.58
N ALA A 127 16.93 -5.48 -6.61
CA ALA A 127 18.00 -6.38 -6.19
C ALA A 127 19.29 -6.14 -7.00
N LEU A 128 19.17 -5.93 -8.32
CA LEU A 128 20.31 -5.53 -9.16
C LEU A 128 20.93 -4.22 -8.66
N ALA A 129 20.13 -3.18 -8.43
CA ALA A 129 20.61 -1.89 -7.94
C ALA A 129 21.32 -1.99 -6.58
N LEU A 130 20.80 -2.79 -5.64
CA LEU A 130 21.44 -3.01 -4.34
C LEU A 130 22.80 -3.71 -4.48
N VAL A 131 22.90 -4.71 -5.36
CA VAL A 131 24.18 -5.40 -5.60
C VAL A 131 25.17 -4.49 -6.33
N ASP A 132 24.71 -3.68 -7.28
CA ASP A 132 25.56 -2.71 -7.98
C ASP A 132 26.08 -1.62 -7.00
N LEU A 133 25.27 -1.18 -6.03
CA LEU A 133 25.72 -0.32 -4.93
C LEU A 133 26.82 -1.00 -4.11
N VAL A 134 26.59 -2.24 -3.68
CA VAL A 134 27.57 -3.01 -2.89
C VAL A 134 28.90 -3.14 -3.65
N GLN A 135 28.84 -3.43 -4.95
CA GLN A 135 30.00 -3.53 -5.81
C GLN A 135 30.71 -2.18 -6.01
N ASN A 136 29.97 -1.10 -6.21
CA ASN A 136 30.53 0.24 -6.43
C ASN A 136 31.38 0.73 -5.25
N PHE A 137 31.00 0.36 -4.01
CA PHE A 137 31.77 0.64 -2.80
C PHE A 137 32.83 -0.42 -2.47
N ASN A 138 33.07 -1.38 -3.37
CA ASN A 138 34.02 -2.48 -3.21
C ASN A 138 33.75 -3.36 -1.97
N TRP A 139 32.50 -3.47 -1.54
CA TRP A 139 32.13 -4.38 -0.46
C TRP A 139 31.94 -5.79 -1.03
N SER A 140 32.77 -6.74 -0.57
CA SER A 140 32.72 -8.14 -1.02
C SER A 140 32.20 -9.11 0.04
N TYR A 141 31.93 -8.62 1.26
CA TYR A 141 31.48 -9.43 2.39
C TYR A 141 30.40 -8.67 3.19
N VAL A 142 29.15 -9.05 2.99
CA VAL A 142 27.97 -8.35 3.55
C VAL A 142 27.09 -9.32 4.35
N SER A 143 26.25 -8.80 5.24
CA SER A 143 25.14 -9.58 5.81
C SER A 143 23.83 -9.20 5.12
N PHE A 144 22.84 -10.09 5.18
CA PHE A 144 21.54 -9.88 4.56
C PHE A 144 20.43 -10.19 5.57
N VAL A 145 19.40 -9.35 5.60
CA VAL A 145 18.19 -9.56 6.41
C VAL A 145 16.96 -9.35 5.52
N SER A 146 16.03 -10.30 5.55
CA SER A 146 14.73 -10.19 4.86
C SER A 146 13.57 -10.36 5.83
N SER A 147 12.44 -9.72 5.54
CA SER A 147 11.18 -10.10 6.16
C SER A 147 10.71 -11.44 5.62
N GLU A 148 10.08 -12.24 6.48
CA GLU A 148 9.23 -13.33 6.05
C GLU A 148 8.13 -12.77 5.13
N GLY A 149 7.67 -13.59 4.18
CA GLY A 149 6.65 -13.20 3.21
C GLY A 149 7.20 -12.93 1.81
N GLN A 150 6.29 -12.75 0.87
CA GLN A 150 6.61 -12.77 -0.55
C GLN A 150 7.55 -11.64 -0.98
N TYR A 151 7.45 -10.47 -0.34
CA TYR A 151 8.35 -9.35 -0.59
C TYR A 151 9.81 -9.73 -0.27
N GLY A 152 10.10 -10.00 1.01
CA GLY A 152 11.46 -10.30 1.47
C GLY A 152 12.04 -11.59 0.87
N ASP A 153 11.24 -12.64 0.69
CA ASP A 153 11.71 -13.90 0.09
C ASP A 153 12.12 -13.74 -1.39
N SER A 154 11.35 -12.96 -2.16
CA SER A 154 11.69 -12.72 -3.57
C SER A 154 12.88 -11.79 -3.72
N GLY A 155 12.94 -10.72 -2.93
CA GLY A 155 14.09 -9.81 -2.87
C GLY A 155 15.38 -10.53 -2.47
N MET A 156 15.33 -11.38 -1.43
CA MET A 156 16.44 -12.23 -1.01
C MET A 156 16.92 -13.13 -2.13
N THR A 157 16.01 -13.85 -2.78
CA THR A 157 16.37 -14.79 -3.85
C THR A 157 17.04 -14.07 -5.02
N ALA A 158 16.51 -12.91 -5.42
CA ALA A 158 17.09 -12.09 -6.47
C ALA A 158 18.47 -11.55 -6.06
N PHE A 159 18.60 -10.97 -4.86
CA PHE A 159 19.87 -10.42 -4.37
C PHE A 159 20.96 -11.50 -4.29
N LEU A 160 20.68 -12.66 -3.70
CA LEU A 160 21.66 -13.74 -3.56
C LEU A 160 22.15 -14.26 -4.92
N ARG A 161 21.27 -14.30 -5.93
CA ARG A 161 21.65 -14.67 -7.29
C ARG A 161 22.61 -13.64 -7.89
N GLU A 162 22.26 -12.37 -7.81
CA GLU A 162 23.05 -11.28 -8.40
C GLU A 162 24.39 -11.05 -7.66
N ALA A 163 24.41 -11.22 -6.34
CA ALA A 163 25.60 -11.13 -5.51
C ALA A 163 26.63 -12.22 -5.87
N ARG A 164 26.17 -13.47 -6.04
CA ARG A 164 27.04 -14.58 -6.48
C ARG A 164 27.65 -14.32 -7.85
N ALA A 165 26.88 -13.77 -8.78
CA ALA A 165 27.36 -13.43 -10.12
C ALA A 165 28.48 -12.36 -10.09
N ARG A 166 28.54 -11.54 -9.05
CA ARG A 166 29.51 -10.46 -8.86
C ARG A 166 30.56 -10.76 -7.77
N ASN A 167 30.70 -12.02 -7.35
CA ASN A 167 31.65 -12.46 -6.32
C ASN A 167 31.49 -11.76 -4.96
N ILE A 168 30.26 -11.42 -4.58
CA ILE A 168 29.92 -10.88 -3.26
C ILE A 168 29.45 -12.03 -2.36
N CYS A 169 30.10 -12.19 -1.21
CA CYS A 169 29.80 -13.20 -0.22
C CYS A 169 28.82 -12.68 0.83
N VAL A 170 27.80 -13.47 1.15
CA VAL A 170 26.85 -13.18 2.24
C VAL A 170 27.26 -13.95 3.50
N ALA A 171 27.63 -13.21 4.54
CA ALA A 171 28.17 -13.71 5.80
C ALA A 171 27.11 -14.38 6.68
N ILE A 172 25.96 -13.71 6.79
CA ILE A 172 24.78 -14.11 7.54
C ILE A 172 23.57 -13.75 6.70
N ASN A 173 22.58 -14.64 6.70
CA ASN A 173 21.29 -14.43 6.07
C ASN A 173 20.19 -14.69 7.12
N GLU A 174 19.69 -13.62 7.75
CA GLU A 174 18.63 -13.69 8.77
C GLU A 174 17.26 -13.41 8.16
N LYS A 175 16.23 -14.02 8.73
CA LYS A 175 14.84 -13.78 8.36
C LYS A 175 14.04 -13.28 9.56
N VAL A 176 13.31 -12.18 9.37
CA VAL A 176 12.42 -11.61 10.39
C VAL A 176 11.04 -12.27 10.26
N PRO A 177 10.57 -13.06 11.24
CA PRO A 177 9.24 -13.66 11.19
C PRO A 177 8.13 -12.60 11.35
N HIS A 178 6.94 -12.86 10.83
CA HIS A 178 5.80 -11.93 10.98
C HIS A 178 5.42 -11.62 12.44
N SER A 179 5.68 -12.55 13.36
CA SER A 179 5.44 -12.38 14.79
C SER A 179 6.65 -11.82 15.56
N ALA A 180 7.60 -11.19 14.86
CA ALA A 180 8.81 -10.67 15.49
C ALA A 180 8.47 -9.64 16.56
N ASN A 181 9.07 -9.82 17.73
CA ASN A 181 9.05 -8.87 18.84
C ASN A 181 10.47 -8.36 19.10
N GLU A 182 10.62 -7.47 20.08
CA GLU A 182 11.91 -6.88 20.43
C GLU A 182 13.01 -7.93 20.69
N THR A 183 12.67 -9.03 21.33
CA THR A 183 13.63 -10.11 21.62
C THR A 183 14.14 -10.78 20.35
N VAL A 184 13.28 -10.95 19.34
CA VAL A 184 13.68 -11.50 18.04
C VAL A 184 14.63 -10.55 17.32
N PHE A 185 14.32 -9.25 17.29
CA PHE A 185 15.21 -8.25 16.69
C PHE A 185 16.57 -8.19 17.40
N ASP A 186 16.60 -8.27 18.73
CA ASP A 186 17.84 -8.31 19.51
C ASP A 186 18.67 -9.57 19.19
N GLN A 187 18.03 -10.71 18.95
CA GLN A 187 18.69 -11.96 18.56
C GLN A 187 19.29 -11.86 17.15
N ILE A 188 18.55 -11.30 16.20
CA ILE A 188 19.03 -11.05 14.83
C ILE A 188 20.25 -10.14 14.88
N LEU A 189 20.19 -9.03 15.62
CA LEU A 189 21.31 -8.11 15.77
C LEU A 189 22.54 -8.81 16.38
N LYS A 190 22.35 -9.59 17.45
CA LYS A 190 23.43 -10.40 18.05
C LYS A 190 24.02 -11.40 17.06
N SER A 191 23.20 -11.98 16.18
CA SER A 191 23.68 -12.87 15.12
C SER A 191 24.59 -12.11 14.15
N LEU A 192 24.14 -10.98 13.62
CA LEU A 192 24.92 -10.11 12.72
C LEU A 192 26.27 -9.72 13.32
N MET A 193 26.29 -9.36 14.61
CA MET A 193 27.52 -8.97 15.33
C MET A 193 28.56 -10.10 15.47
N LYS A 194 28.17 -11.38 15.31
CA LYS A 194 29.13 -12.51 15.29
C LYS A 194 30.06 -12.48 14.08
N LYS A 195 29.76 -11.66 13.06
CA LYS A 195 30.59 -11.48 11.87
C LYS A 195 31.07 -10.01 11.78
N PRO A 196 32.06 -9.60 12.61
CA PRO A 196 32.49 -8.20 12.68
C PRO A 196 33.08 -7.67 11.36
N ASN A 197 33.54 -8.55 10.46
CA ASN A 197 34.04 -8.17 9.14
C ASN A 197 32.92 -7.82 8.15
N ALA A 198 31.68 -8.25 8.39
CA ALA A 198 30.51 -7.94 7.57
C ALA A 198 29.83 -6.68 8.11
N LYS A 199 30.47 -5.52 7.89
CA LYS A 199 29.98 -4.22 8.39
C LYS A 199 28.75 -3.71 7.64
N VAL A 200 28.55 -4.16 6.41
CA VAL A 200 27.41 -3.77 5.58
C VAL A 200 26.29 -4.79 5.76
N VAL A 201 25.09 -4.30 6.07
CA VAL A 201 23.89 -5.13 6.22
C VAL A 201 22.87 -4.67 5.18
N VAL A 202 22.57 -5.56 4.24
CA VAL A 202 21.55 -5.35 3.22
C VAL A 202 20.19 -5.76 3.79
N LEU A 203 19.22 -4.87 3.71
CA LEU A 203 17.87 -5.04 4.25
C LEU A 203 16.87 -5.11 3.10
N PHE A 204 16.12 -6.21 3.06
CA PHE A 204 14.96 -6.42 2.19
C PHE A 204 13.74 -6.73 3.05
N VAL A 205 13.34 -5.73 3.83
CA VAL A 205 12.41 -5.87 4.96
C VAL A 205 11.25 -4.87 4.84
N ARG A 206 10.13 -5.19 5.49
CA ARG A 206 8.99 -4.28 5.67
C ARG A 206 9.37 -3.08 6.54
N MET A 207 8.56 -2.02 6.50
CA MET A 207 8.83 -0.78 7.22
C MET A 207 8.99 -1.00 8.74
N GLU A 208 8.06 -1.75 9.33
CA GLU A 208 8.04 -2.09 10.75
C GLU A 208 9.24 -2.94 11.18
N ASP A 209 9.72 -3.82 10.30
CA ASP A 209 10.85 -4.70 10.57
C ASP A 209 12.17 -3.93 10.51
N ALA A 210 12.32 -3.01 9.56
CA ALA A 210 13.44 -2.07 9.54
C ALA A 210 13.48 -1.21 10.81
N ARG A 211 12.33 -0.68 11.25
CA ARG A 211 12.24 0.07 12.52
C ARG A 211 12.63 -0.80 13.72
N GLY A 212 12.15 -2.05 13.78
CA GLY A 212 12.50 -3.00 14.83
C GLY A 212 13.99 -3.30 14.92
N LEU A 213 14.67 -3.42 13.77
CA LEU A 213 16.12 -3.60 13.70
C LEU A 213 16.90 -2.36 14.17
N LEU A 214 16.47 -1.15 13.82
CA LEU A 214 17.11 0.08 14.29
C LEU A 214 16.94 0.26 15.80
N LEU A 215 15.74 -0.01 16.33
CA LEU A 215 15.50 0.02 17.77
C LEU A 215 16.37 -1.01 18.51
N ALA A 216 16.54 -2.22 17.96
CA ALA A 216 17.46 -3.20 18.52
C ALA A 216 18.91 -2.70 18.51
N ALA A 217 19.36 -2.07 17.42
CA ALA A 217 20.70 -1.48 17.32
C ALA A 217 20.91 -0.37 18.37
N GLN A 218 19.89 0.46 18.61
CA GLN A 218 19.91 1.49 19.63
C GLN A 218 19.99 0.89 21.04
N ARG A 219 19.15 -0.11 21.35
CA ARG A 219 19.17 -0.81 22.66
C ARG A 219 20.51 -1.48 22.94
N ALA A 220 21.18 -1.99 21.91
CA ALA A 220 22.50 -2.60 22.04
C ALA A 220 23.64 -1.57 22.24
N ASN A 221 23.32 -0.27 22.19
CA ASN A 221 24.28 0.84 22.25
C ASN A 221 25.43 0.67 21.24
N GLN A 222 25.06 0.30 20.00
CA GLN A 222 25.99 0.08 18.89
C GLN A 222 25.80 1.11 17.77
N PRO A 223 25.92 2.43 18.05
CA PRO A 223 25.87 3.42 16.98
C PRO A 223 27.03 3.18 16.01
N ASN A 224 26.75 3.32 14.71
CA ASN A 224 27.74 3.19 13.62
C ASN A 224 28.44 1.83 13.51
N PHE A 225 27.93 0.75 14.13
CA PHE A 225 28.54 -0.57 13.97
C PHE A 225 28.28 -1.17 12.59
N PHE A 226 27.11 -0.88 12.02
CA PHE A 226 26.67 -1.33 10.70
C PHE A 226 26.45 -0.16 9.74
N THR A 227 26.68 -0.41 8.46
CA THR A 227 26.18 0.42 7.36
C THR A 227 24.99 -0.27 6.74
N TRP A 228 23.82 0.35 6.86
CA TRP A 228 22.57 -0.20 6.32
C TRP A 228 22.45 0.10 4.83
N ILE A 229 22.08 -0.90 4.04
CA ILE A 229 21.66 -0.74 2.65
C ILE A 229 20.24 -1.30 2.52
N ALA A 230 19.23 -0.46 2.35
CA ALA A 230 17.83 -0.91 2.41
C ALA A 230 17.07 -0.75 1.08
N SER A 231 16.16 -1.69 0.84
CA SER A 231 15.10 -1.61 -0.19
C SER A 231 14.05 -0.52 0.11
N ASP A 232 13.04 -0.40 -0.76
CA ASP A 232 11.95 0.58 -0.70
C ASP A 232 10.98 0.36 0.47
N GLY A 233 11.01 -0.81 1.12
CA GLY A 233 10.34 -1.01 2.40
C GLY A 233 10.80 -0.05 3.51
N TRP A 234 12.07 0.42 3.46
CA TRP A 234 12.51 1.61 4.20
C TRP A 234 12.33 2.86 3.32
N GLY A 235 12.90 2.84 2.11
CA GLY A 235 12.71 3.93 1.16
C GLY A 235 13.14 5.29 1.72
N LYS A 236 12.23 6.27 1.67
CA LYS A 236 12.47 7.66 2.13
C LYS A 236 11.69 8.01 3.41
N GLU A 237 11.29 7.02 4.19
CA GLU A 237 10.39 7.21 5.33
C GLU A 237 11.08 7.81 6.56
N GLU A 238 10.82 9.10 6.83
CA GLU A 238 11.39 9.82 7.97
C GLU A 238 10.85 9.31 9.31
N LYS A 239 9.56 8.93 9.37
CA LYS A 239 8.94 8.37 10.59
C LYS A 239 9.64 7.09 11.06
N LEU A 240 10.24 6.33 10.14
CA LEU A 240 10.97 5.10 10.47
C LEU A 240 12.21 5.40 11.31
N VAL A 241 12.93 6.49 11.02
CA VAL A 241 14.20 6.85 11.66
C VAL A 241 14.05 7.78 12.86
N LEU A 242 12.86 8.35 13.08
CA LEU A 242 12.60 9.25 14.19
C LEU A 242 12.90 8.58 15.55
N GLY A 243 13.77 9.21 16.33
CA GLY A 243 14.26 8.76 17.64
C GLY A 243 15.40 7.74 17.59
N VAL A 244 15.82 7.30 16.40
CA VAL A 244 16.90 6.31 16.18
C VAL A 244 17.91 6.82 15.13
N GLU A 245 18.05 8.13 14.99
CA GLU A 245 18.82 8.78 13.92
C GLU A 245 20.30 8.41 13.98
N GLU A 246 20.87 8.30 15.18
CA GLU A 246 22.30 7.97 15.38
C GLU A 246 22.66 6.57 14.85
N VAL A 247 21.75 5.59 14.95
CA VAL A 247 22.00 4.23 14.45
C VAL A 247 21.67 4.09 12.96
N ALA A 248 20.82 4.97 12.42
CA ALA A 248 20.49 5.02 11.00
C ALA A 248 21.46 5.90 10.18
N GLN A 249 22.33 6.67 10.86
CA GLN A 249 23.23 7.61 10.21
C GLN A 249 24.11 6.93 9.16
N GLY A 250 24.13 7.49 7.95
CA GLY A 250 24.91 6.96 6.83
C GLY A 250 24.29 5.74 6.14
N ALA A 251 23.05 5.37 6.47
CA ALA A 251 22.29 4.38 5.70
C ALA A 251 22.12 4.82 4.24
N LEU A 252 22.20 3.85 3.33
CA LEU A 252 21.86 4.01 1.92
C LEU A 252 20.53 3.29 1.67
N THR A 253 19.54 4.01 1.14
CA THR A 253 18.25 3.40 0.83
C THR A 253 17.91 3.58 -0.65
N VAL A 254 17.19 2.61 -1.21
CA VAL A 254 16.68 2.67 -2.58
C VAL A 254 15.17 2.85 -2.50
N GLU A 255 14.65 3.71 -3.36
CA GLU A 255 13.21 3.96 -3.51
C GLU A 255 12.87 4.01 -5.00
N LEU A 256 11.63 3.68 -5.33
CA LEU A 256 11.09 3.85 -6.67
C LEU A 256 11.15 5.32 -7.09
N GLN A 257 11.60 5.56 -8.32
CA GLN A 257 11.64 6.91 -8.84
C GLN A 257 10.24 7.41 -9.14
N SER A 258 9.84 8.47 -8.44
CA SER A 258 8.55 9.14 -8.60
C SER A 258 8.72 10.66 -8.63
N SER A 259 7.69 11.34 -9.09
CA SER A 259 7.59 12.80 -9.12
C SER A 259 6.58 13.29 -8.09
N LYS A 260 6.90 14.42 -7.45
CA LYS A 260 6.00 15.07 -6.51
C LYS A 260 4.78 15.64 -7.24
N ILE A 261 3.59 15.36 -6.74
CA ILE A 261 2.33 15.89 -7.28
C ILE A 261 1.90 17.11 -6.45
N GLU A 262 2.27 18.31 -6.90
CA GLU A 262 1.99 19.55 -6.15
C GLU A 262 0.50 19.78 -5.85
N GLU A 263 -0.38 19.36 -6.75
CA GLU A 263 -1.82 19.46 -6.54
C GLU A 263 -2.30 18.56 -5.41
N PHE A 264 -1.65 17.40 -5.21
CA PHE A 264 -1.95 16.51 -4.09
C PHE A 264 -1.49 17.12 -2.77
N ASP A 265 -0.35 17.83 -2.75
CA ASP A 265 0.08 18.58 -1.55
C ASP A 265 -0.96 19.65 -1.18
N LYS A 266 -1.42 20.43 -2.17
CA LYS A 266 -2.46 21.45 -1.96
C LYS A 266 -3.75 20.82 -1.45
N TYR A 267 -4.14 19.68 -2.01
CA TYR A 267 -5.29 18.90 -1.54
C TYR A 267 -5.10 18.49 -0.08
N MET A 268 -3.99 17.83 0.28
CA MET A 268 -3.71 17.37 1.65
C MET A 268 -3.68 18.52 2.66
N LYS A 269 -2.98 19.63 2.35
CA LYS A 269 -2.91 20.82 3.20
C LYS A 269 -4.27 21.51 3.41
N SER A 270 -5.23 21.31 2.50
CA SER A 270 -6.59 21.86 2.61
C SER A 270 -7.53 21.02 3.49
N LEU A 271 -7.17 19.78 3.82
CA LEU A 271 -8.03 18.88 4.59
C LEU A 271 -8.05 19.27 6.07
N THR A 272 -9.23 19.14 6.67
CA THR A 272 -9.47 19.31 8.11
C THR A 272 -10.50 18.27 8.58
N PRO A 273 -10.56 17.96 9.88
CA PRO A 273 -11.58 17.05 10.43
C PRO A 273 -13.02 17.53 10.20
N PHE A 274 -13.19 18.82 9.87
CA PHE A 274 -14.49 19.43 9.58
C PHE A 274 -14.93 19.20 8.12
N ASN A 275 -14.02 19.34 7.16
CA ASN A 275 -14.36 19.21 5.73
C ASN A 275 -14.20 17.79 5.18
N ASN A 276 -13.39 16.93 5.81
CA ASN A 276 -13.09 15.59 5.32
C ASN A 276 -13.89 14.49 6.05
N LYS A 277 -15.22 14.62 6.05
CA LYS A 277 -16.10 13.64 6.73
C LYS A 277 -16.23 12.29 5.99
N ARG A 278 -15.80 12.22 4.73
CA ARG A 278 -15.86 10.99 3.91
C ARG A 278 -14.78 9.96 4.25
N ASN A 279 -13.70 10.38 4.91
CA ASN A 279 -12.64 9.48 5.36
C ASN A 279 -12.84 9.18 6.86
N PRO A 280 -13.27 7.97 7.23
CA PRO A 280 -13.57 7.63 8.62
C PRO A 280 -12.32 7.64 9.52
N TRP A 281 -11.13 7.40 8.96
CA TRP A 281 -9.87 7.37 9.70
C TRP A 281 -9.21 8.76 9.84
N PHE A 282 -9.81 9.82 9.28
CA PHE A 282 -9.14 11.13 9.26
C PHE A 282 -9.07 11.79 10.63
N LYS A 283 -10.03 11.52 11.52
CA LYS A 283 -9.99 12.02 12.91
C LYS A 283 -8.81 11.40 13.65
N GLU A 284 -8.66 10.08 13.60
CA GLU A 284 -7.54 9.34 14.21
C GLU A 284 -6.19 9.82 13.66
N TYR A 285 -6.07 9.95 12.32
CA TYR A 285 -4.88 10.49 11.68
C TYR A 285 -4.52 11.90 12.19
N TRP A 286 -5.52 12.76 12.39
CA TRP A 286 -5.31 14.12 12.88
C TRP A 286 -4.80 14.14 14.32
N GLU A 287 -5.38 13.31 15.19
CA GLU A 287 -4.98 13.20 16.58
C GLU A 287 -3.56 12.63 16.73
N ASP A 288 -3.20 11.62 15.93
CA ASP A 288 -1.86 11.03 15.89
C ASP A 288 -0.82 12.03 15.36
N THR A 289 -1.13 12.72 14.26
CA THR A 289 -0.18 13.64 13.60
C THR A 289 0.16 14.86 14.46
N PHE A 290 -0.82 15.37 15.21
CA PHE A 290 -0.65 16.59 16.02
C PHE A 290 -0.53 16.31 17.53
N GLU A 291 -0.50 15.04 17.93
CA GLU A 291 -0.43 14.59 19.33
C GLU A 291 -1.46 15.31 20.23
N CYS A 292 -2.71 15.43 19.72
CA CYS A 292 -3.78 16.15 20.38
C CYS A 292 -5.11 15.39 20.29
N LYS A 293 -6.09 15.77 21.10
CA LYS A 293 -7.45 15.20 21.05
C LYS A 293 -8.46 16.19 20.46
N LEU A 294 -9.29 15.69 19.55
CA LEU A 294 -10.41 16.45 19.00
C LEU A 294 -11.58 16.44 20.00
N PRO A 295 -12.40 17.51 20.06
CA PRO A 295 -13.61 17.51 20.88
C PRO A 295 -14.55 16.38 20.43
N SER A 296 -15.05 15.58 21.37
CA SER A 296 -16.08 14.57 21.08
C SER A 296 -17.37 15.27 20.63
N GLU A 297 -17.95 14.82 19.51
CA GLU A 297 -19.27 15.26 19.06
C GLU A 297 -20.39 14.56 19.85
N ASP A 298 -20.07 13.47 20.58
CA ASP A 298 -21.00 12.70 21.41
C ASP A 298 -20.97 13.20 22.87
N GLU A 299 -22.03 13.89 23.30
CA GLU A 299 -22.23 14.37 24.68
C GLU A 299 -22.50 13.22 25.68
N GLU A 300 -22.72 11.99 25.22
CA GLU A 300 -23.09 10.85 26.09
C GLU A 300 -21.88 10.08 26.67
N ASP A 301 -20.69 10.20 26.08
CA ASP A 301 -19.48 9.54 26.59
C ASP A 301 -18.63 10.44 27.52
N ALA A 302 -19.11 11.67 27.79
CA ALA A 302 -18.51 12.59 28.77
C ALA A 302 -18.64 12.11 30.24
N SER A 303 -19.26 10.95 30.47
CA SER A 303 -19.31 10.28 31.78
C SER A 303 -18.19 9.23 31.97
N PHE A 304 -17.33 8.99 30.97
CA PHE A 304 -16.19 8.10 31.11
C PHE A 304 -15.02 8.81 31.83
N ASN A 305 -15.05 8.75 33.15
CA ASN A 305 -13.91 8.89 34.09
C ASN A 305 -12.83 9.91 33.69
N VAL A 306 -13.09 11.18 34.00
CA VAL A 306 -12.14 12.31 33.96
C VAL A 306 -10.91 12.10 34.88
N GLU A 307 -10.86 11.02 35.67
CA GLU A 307 -9.77 10.75 36.62
C GLU A 307 -8.58 9.94 36.03
N ARG A 308 -8.55 9.61 34.72
CA ARG A 308 -7.50 8.72 34.17
C ARG A 308 -6.54 9.33 33.14
N TYR A 309 -6.63 10.62 32.83
CA TYR A 309 -5.67 11.28 31.92
C TYR A 309 -5.22 12.64 32.47
N GLU A 310 -4.24 12.64 33.35
CA GLU A 310 -3.41 13.83 33.56
C GLU A 310 -2.66 14.11 32.24
N ASN A 311 -2.89 15.30 31.65
CA ASN A 311 -2.28 15.84 30.42
C ASN A 311 -2.88 15.43 29.05
N VAL A 312 -4.20 15.56 28.85
CA VAL A 312 -4.77 15.57 27.48
C VAL A 312 -4.63 16.95 26.85
N THR A 313 -3.83 17.08 25.79
CA THR A 313 -3.71 18.30 24.99
C THR A 313 -4.83 18.36 23.95
N MET A 314 -5.67 19.39 24.00
CA MET A 314 -6.76 19.59 23.02
C MET A 314 -6.21 20.18 21.71
N CYS A 315 -6.75 19.72 20.57
CA CYS A 315 -6.36 20.24 19.27
C CYS A 315 -6.79 21.70 19.11
N SER A 316 -5.87 22.58 18.69
CA SER A 316 -6.21 23.95 18.32
C SER A 316 -7.11 23.97 17.07
N PRO A 317 -8.23 24.72 17.05
CA PRO A 317 -9.11 24.83 15.88
C PRO A 317 -8.40 25.37 14.62
N ASN A 318 -7.29 26.09 14.81
CA ASN A 318 -6.52 26.72 13.75
C ASN A 318 -5.34 25.88 13.27
N ILE A 319 -5.08 24.71 13.88
CA ILE A 319 -3.99 23.84 13.44
C ILE A 319 -4.28 23.33 12.02
N ARG A 320 -3.25 23.26 11.19
CA ARG A 320 -3.36 22.85 9.79
C ARG A 320 -2.19 21.95 9.44
N ILE A 321 -2.40 21.11 8.43
CA ILE A 321 -1.32 20.34 7.82
C ILE A 321 -0.43 21.32 7.06
N ASP A 322 0.84 21.37 7.43
CA ASP A 322 1.87 22.15 6.77
C ASP A 322 3.13 21.30 6.57
N GLU A 323 4.22 21.93 6.13
CA GLU A 323 5.47 21.22 5.79
C GLU A 323 6.22 20.68 7.01
N SER A 324 5.85 21.07 8.23
CA SER A 324 6.47 20.56 9.46
C SER A 324 5.97 19.18 9.86
N VAL A 325 4.73 18.84 9.49
CA VAL A 325 4.08 17.56 9.86
C VAL A 325 3.77 16.67 8.65
N TYR A 326 3.87 17.22 7.44
CA TYR A 326 3.55 16.53 6.20
C TYR A 326 4.67 16.65 5.17
N ASN A 327 5.13 15.47 4.76
CA ASN A 327 5.89 15.27 3.55
C ASN A 327 5.11 14.32 2.64
N GLN A 328 5.15 14.54 1.33
CA GLN A 328 4.42 13.70 0.39
C GLN A 328 5.08 12.33 0.32
N GLU A 329 4.30 11.27 0.57
CA GLU A 329 4.78 9.90 0.46
C GLU A 329 5.23 9.61 -0.99
N SER A 330 6.35 8.91 -1.11
CA SER A 330 7.06 8.65 -2.37
C SER A 330 6.23 7.94 -3.44
N LYS A 331 5.26 7.09 -3.06
CA LYS A 331 4.46 6.26 -3.97
C LYS A 331 3.09 6.85 -4.28
N VAL A 332 2.79 8.08 -3.84
CA VAL A 332 1.54 8.81 -4.17
C VAL A 332 1.27 8.85 -5.68
N GLN A 333 2.31 9.09 -6.49
CA GLN A 333 2.17 9.09 -7.96
C GLN A 333 1.62 7.74 -8.45
N PHE A 334 2.20 6.62 -8.02
CA PHE A 334 1.79 5.28 -8.45
C PHE A 334 0.35 4.94 -8.03
N VAL A 335 -0.13 5.47 -6.91
CA VAL A 335 -1.55 5.36 -6.49
C VAL A 335 -2.45 6.11 -7.46
N ILE A 336 -2.07 7.34 -7.84
CA ILE A 336 -2.82 8.15 -8.79
C ILE A 336 -2.83 7.44 -10.15
N ASP A 337 -1.68 7.02 -10.64
CA ASP A 337 -1.52 6.30 -11.91
C ASP A 337 -2.37 5.02 -11.94
N ALA A 338 -2.44 4.27 -10.85
CA ALA A 338 -3.27 3.06 -10.79
C ALA A 338 -4.77 3.36 -10.93
N VAL A 339 -5.25 4.45 -10.31
CA VAL A 339 -6.65 4.89 -10.45
C VAL A 339 -6.91 5.43 -11.86
N TYR A 340 -5.98 6.20 -12.42
CA TYR A 340 -6.09 6.71 -13.79
C TYR A 340 -6.04 5.59 -14.83
N ALA A 341 -5.26 4.53 -14.62
CA ALA A 341 -5.25 3.36 -15.48
C ALA A 341 -6.64 2.73 -15.61
N PHE A 342 -7.36 2.56 -14.49
CA PHE A 342 -8.75 2.11 -14.53
C PHE A 342 -9.68 3.10 -15.22
N ALA A 343 -9.53 4.40 -14.95
CA ALA A 343 -10.38 5.43 -15.56
C ALA A 343 -10.22 5.49 -17.09
N HIS A 344 -8.98 5.45 -17.58
CA HIS A 344 -8.67 5.40 -19.01
C HIS A 344 -9.15 4.09 -19.66
N ALA A 345 -9.00 2.95 -18.99
CA ALA A 345 -9.49 1.67 -19.48
C ALA A 345 -11.02 1.67 -19.61
N LEU A 346 -11.71 2.16 -18.58
CA LEU A 346 -13.16 2.33 -18.57
C LEU A 346 -13.63 3.29 -19.66
N HIS A 347 -12.90 4.39 -19.88
CA HIS A 347 -13.22 5.36 -20.92
C HIS A 347 -13.12 4.76 -22.31
N ASN A 348 -12.05 3.98 -22.57
CA ASN A 348 -11.86 3.29 -23.85
C ASN A 348 -12.94 2.22 -24.07
N ALA A 349 -13.29 1.46 -23.02
CA ALA A 349 -14.37 0.48 -23.07
C ALA A 349 -15.73 1.12 -23.32
N TRP A 350 -16.00 2.25 -22.67
CA TRP A 350 -17.22 3.03 -22.86
C TRP A 350 -17.35 3.58 -24.28
N LYS A 351 -16.25 4.11 -24.85
CA LYS A 351 -16.25 4.55 -26.26
C LYS A 351 -16.53 3.41 -27.23
N ASP A 352 -15.89 2.27 -27.02
CA ASP A 352 -16.00 1.10 -27.89
C ASP A 352 -17.38 0.43 -27.82
N LYS A 353 -18.00 0.34 -26.63
CA LYS A 353 -19.27 -0.38 -26.42
C LYS A 353 -20.51 0.51 -26.39
N CYS A 354 -20.39 1.73 -25.89
CA CYS A 354 -21.55 2.60 -25.66
C CYS A 354 -21.66 3.76 -26.66
N PHE A 355 -20.75 3.85 -27.64
CA PHE A 355 -20.75 4.88 -28.69
C PHE A 355 -20.92 6.32 -28.15
N GLU A 356 -20.27 6.62 -27.01
CA GLU A 356 -20.27 7.93 -26.36
C GLU A 356 -21.64 8.44 -25.87
N VAL A 357 -22.62 7.55 -25.63
CA VAL A 357 -23.85 7.93 -24.91
C VAL A 357 -23.50 8.29 -23.47
N SER A 358 -24.09 9.36 -22.91
CA SER A 358 -23.78 9.90 -21.58
C SER A 358 -23.96 8.93 -20.40
N GLU A 359 -24.59 7.77 -20.63
CA GLU A 359 -24.86 6.76 -19.62
C GLU A 359 -24.08 5.46 -19.88
N ILE A 360 -23.84 4.69 -18.82
CA ILE A 360 -23.24 3.36 -18.92
C ILE A 360 -24.26 2.41 -19.58
N CYS A 361 -23.97 1.98 -20.80
CA CYS A 361 -24.79 1.04 -21.57
C CYS A 361 -24.75 -0.38 -20.98
N LYS A 362 -25.74 -1.20 -21.36
CA LYS A 362 -25.88 -2.60 -20.89
C LYS A 362 -24.64 -3.44 -21.19
N GLU A 363 -24.07 -3.30 -22.39
CA GLU A 363 -22.87 -4.04 -22.81
C GLU A 363 -21.67 -3.77 -21.90
N LEU A 364 -21.47 -2.52 -21.46
CA LEU A 364 -20.39 -2.19 -20.52
C LEU A 364 -20.69 -2.67 -19.09
N LYS A 365 -21.95 -2.63 -18.66
CA LYS A 365 -22.37 -3.14 -17.33
C LYS A 365 -22.16 -4.65 -17.20
N GLU A 366 -22.37 -5.39 -18.27
CA GLU A 366 -22.28 -6.86 -18.30
C GLU A 366 -20.94 -7.37 -18.84
N MET A 367 -19.97 -6.46 -19.07
CA MET A 367 -18.65 -6.82 -19.60
C MET A 367 -17.92 -7.78 -18.66
N ASP A 368 -17.37 -8.86 -19.23
CA ASP A 368 -16.50 -9.78 -18.51
C ASP A 368 -15.24 -9.06 -18.02
N GLY A 369 -14.94 -9.15 -16.72
CA GLY A 369 -13.80 -8.46 -16.13
C GLY A 369 -12.45 -8.90 -16.68
N GLY A 370 -12.36 -10.11 -17.23
CA GLY A 370 -11.15 -10.59 -17.88
C GLY A 370 -10.96 -10.05 -19.30
N ASP A 371 -12.04 -9.89 -20.07
CA ASP A 371 -12.02 -9.15 -21.32
C ASP A 371 -11.69 -7.67 -21.07
N PHE A 372 -12.28 -7.07 -20.02
CA PHE A 372 -11.94 -5.71 -19.60
C PHE A 372 -10.45 -5.56 -19.31
N TYR A 373 -9.89 -6.48 -18.53
CA TYR A 373 -8.48 -6.51 -18.19
C TYR A 373 -7.58 -6.62 -19.43
N LYS A 374 -7.86 -7.61 -20.28
CA LYS A 374 -7.00 -7.94 -21.43
C LYS A 374 -7.05 -6.89 -22.53
N TYR A 375 -8.24 -6.40 -22.88
CA TYR A 375 -8.43 -5.55 -24.06
C TYR A 375 -8.35 -4.06 -23.75
N TYR A 376 -8.65 -3.65 -22.52
CA TYR A 376 -8.65 -2.23 -22.15
C TYR A 376 -7.59 -1.92 -21.09
N LEU A 377 -7.56 -2.62 -19.94
CA LEU A 377 -6.67 -2.24 -18.84
C LEU A 377 -5.18 -2.43 -19.16
N LEU A 378 -4.81 -3.51 -19.84
CA LEU A 378 -3.42 -3.73 -20.29
C LEU A 378 -3.01 -2.86 -21.48
N ASN A 379 -3.95 -2.16 -22.11
CA ASN A 379 -3.73 -1.35 -23.30
C ASN A 379 -4.12 0.12 -23.06
N VAL A 380 -3.75 0.65 -21.89
CA VAL A 380 -3.87 2.08 -21.58
C VAL A 380 -2.53 2.78 -21.70
N SER A 381 -2.57 4.01 -22.21
CA SER A 381 -1.45 4.93 -22.22
C SER A 381 -1.98 6.32 -21.91
N PHE A 382 -1.38 6.99 -20.93
CA PHE A 382 -1.69 8.35 -20.53
C PHE A 382 -0.44 8.99 -19.93
N THR A 383 -0.45 10.32 -19.81
CA THR A 383 0.67 11.14 -19.32
C THR A 383 0.27 11.94 -18.12
#